data_AF-A0A2E2Y8U5-F1
#
_entry.id   AF-A0A2E2Y8U5-F1
#
_cell.length_a   1.000
_cell.length_b   1.000
_cell.length_c   1.000
_cell.angle_alpha   90.00
_cell.angle_beta   90.00
_cell.angle_gamma   90.00
#
_symmetry.space_group_name_H-M   'P 1'
#
loop_
_entity.id
_entity.type
_entity.pdbx_description
1 polymer ?
#
loop_
_entity_poly.entity_id
_entity_poly.type
_entity_poly.pdbx_seq_one_letter_code
_entity_poly.pdbx_strand_id
1 'polypeptide(L)'
;MTDLSYNEFRSLHKGTPQGETSELWKKYKAGEYQPDADNDGIHDSVDDDVSLSTEEEFAAKNKVAELVDKENPELLSDEEPEKTPEQVYKENLLNFANAYRLLQNSRHRLTPEQIKTLEMRLINTAKATRPSNFHAKPEDGWQLWVGPHPDALLVNERNQIAFCITRTWWAKNYQGSFLVQDMILDEPGRLASIRDKFRRKGKLVLRNPIPGIEIKLPASRLEAIVTSSGSYEG
;
A
#
# COMPACT_ATOMS: atom_id res chain seq x y z
N MET A 1 33.41 15.70 29.20
CA MET A 1 32.93 14.75 28.19
C MET A 1 31.57 15.24 27.78
N THR A 2 31.36 15.52 26.50
CA THR A 2 30.05 15.95 25.98
C THR A 2 29.12 14.75 26.01
N ASP A 3 28.14 14.75 26.91
CA ASP A 3 27.07 13.77 26.95
C ASP A 3 26.22 13.95 25.70
N LEU A 4 26.36 13.05 24.73
CA LEU A 4 25.51 13.02 23.54
C LEU A 4 24.07 12.71 23.99
N SER A 5 23.09 13.38 23.39
CA SER A 5 21.69 12.94 23.52
C SER A 5 21.45 11.69 22.67
N TYR A 6 20.42 10.90 23.01
CA TYR A 6 20.10 9.66 22.26
C TYR A 6 19.85 9.94 20.76
N ASN A 7 19.29 11.10 20.42
CA ASN A 7 19.06 11.50 19.04
C ASN A 7 20.37 11.77 18.29
N GLU A 8 21.34 12.39 18.94
CA GLU A 8 22.67 12.63 18.38
C GLU A 8 23.45 11.30 18.25
N PHE A 9 23.35 10.42 19.25
CA PHE A 9 23.95 9.09 19.22
C PHE A 9 23.39 8.22 18.09
N ARG A 10 22.07 8.23 17.90
CA ARG A 10 21.40 7.53 16.79
C ARG A 10 21.80 8.11 15.44
N SER A 11 22.09 9.41 15.37
CA SER A 11 22.52 10.05 14.12
C SER A 11 23.91 9.60 13.66
N LEU A 12 24.76 9.16 14.60
CA LEU A 12 26.07 8.58 14.32
C LEU A 12 26.00 7.11 13.88
N HIS A 13 24.88 6.42 14.16
CA HIS A 13 24.64 5.01 13.81
C HIS A 13 23.54 4.87 12.76
N LYS A 14 23.56 5.77 11.75
CA LYS A 14 22.58 5.72 10.65
C LYS A 14 22.80 4.45 9.82
N GLY A 15 21.77 3.61 9.78
CA GLY A 15 21.79 2.33 9.04
C GLY A 15 21.75 1.10 9.94
N THR A 16 22.07 1.25 11.22
CA THR A 16 22.00 0.17 12.21
C THR A 16 20.55 -0.07 12.66
N PRO A 17 20.09 -1.33 12.79
CA PRO A 17 18.79 -1.65 13.36
C PRO A 17 18.56 -1.01 14.73
N GLN A 18 17.31 -0.63 15.01
CA GLN A 18 16.96 0.09 16.23
C GLN A 18 17.26 -0.71 17.52
N GLY A 19 17.22 -2.05 17.46
CA GLY A 19 17.58 -2.92 18.57
C GLY A 19 19.06 -2.80 18.96
N GLU A 20 19.95 -2.95 17.97
CA GLU A 20 21.41 -2.83 18.14
C GLU A 20 21.83 -1.41 18.57
N THR A 21 21.16 -0.38 18.03
CA THR A 21 21.43 1.02 18.44
C THR A 21 21.10 1.26 19.92
N SER A 22 20.06 0.59 20.45
CA SER A 22 19.66 0.69 21.86
C SER A 22 20.66 -0.02 22.79
N GLU A 23 21.23 -1.15 22.35
CA GLU A 23 22.30 -1.83 23.09
C GLU A 23 23.60 -1.01 23.12
N LEU A 24 23.99 -0.44 21.98
CA LEU A 24 25.13 0.47 21.89
C LEU A 24 24.94 1.71 22.75
N TRP A 25 23.72 2.23 22.85
CA TRP A 25 23.38 3.33 23.75
C TRP A 25 23.54 2.96 25.23
N LYS A 26 23.12 1.75 25.63
CA LYS A 26 23.35 1.25 27.00
C LYS A 26 24.85 1.15 27.32
N LYS A 27 25.65 0.64 26.38
CA LYS A 27 27.12 0.56 26.52
C LYS A 27 27.77 1.95 26.57
N TYR A 28 27.28 2.90 25.78
CA TYR A 28 27.72 4.30 25.84
C TYR A 28 27.44 4.93 27.21
N LYS A 29 26.23 4.74 27.76
CA LYS A 29 25.87 5.24 29.09
C LYS A 29 26.64 4.54 30.23
N ALA A 30 27.05 3.30 30.02
CA ALA A 30 27.93 2.57 30.92
C ALA A 30 29.42 2.97 30.78
N GLY A 31 29.78 3.76 29.75
CA GLY A 31 31.16 4.19 29.47
C GLY A 31 32.01 3.14 28.76
N GLU A 32 31.42 2.02 28.33
CA GLU A 32 32.09 0.88 27.68
C GLU A 32 32.21 1.05 26.16
N TYR A 33 31.62 2.11 25.61
CA TYR A 33 31.62 2.40 24.17
C TYR A 33 31.76 3.91 23.94
N GLN A 34 32.65 4.31 23.03
CA GLN A 34 32.77 5.68 22.56
C GLN A 34 32.56 5.70 21.04
N PRO A 35 31.56 6.44 20.52
CA PRO A 35 31.36 6.53 19.09
C PRO A 35 32.46 7.39 18.45
N ASP A 36 33.16 6.83 17.47
CA ASP A 36 34.17 7.54 16.69
C ASP A 36 33.49 8.57 15.77
N ALA A 37 33.98 9.81 15.79
CA ALA A 37 33.34 10.95 15.11
C ALA A 37 33.36 10.86 13.57
N ASP A 38 34.13 9.94 13.00
CA ASP A 38 34.42 9.88 11.56
C ASP A 38 33.85 8.62 10.86
N ASN A 39 32.99 7.83 11.51
CA ASN A 39 32.50 6.58 10.93
C ASN A 39 31.30 6.82 9.98
N ASP A 40 31.53 6.74 8.67
CA ASP A 40 30.58 6.96 7.58
C ASP A 40 29.75 5.71 7.18
N GLY A 41 29.65 4.73 8.08
CA GLY A 41 28.64 3.68 7.98
C GLY A 41 28.92 2.59 6.94
N ILE A 42 30.19 2.38 6.57
CA ILE A 42 30.61 1.21 5.80
C ILE A 42 31.50 0.33 6.68
N HIS A 43 30.89 -0.66 7.34
CA HIS A 43 31.65 -1.78 7.87
C HIS A 43 31.59 -2.92 6.86
N ASP A 44 32.69 -3.05 6.11
CA ASP A 44 32.97 -4.23 5.32
C ASP A 44 33.44 -5.38 6.24
N SER A 45 33.31 -6.59 5.73
CA SER A 45 33.97 -7.83 6.16
C SER A 45 33.27 -8.77 7.18
N VAL A 46 32.81 -9.89 6.58
CA VAL A 46 32.98 -11.34 6.89
C VAL A 46 32.25 -12.05 8.04
N ASP A 47 31.39 -12.98 7.59
CA ASP A 47 31.15 -14.37 8.02
C ASP A 47 31.24 -14.75 9.51
N ASP A 48 30.12 -15.20 10.09
CA ASP A 48 30.09 -16.50 10.77
C ASP A 48 28.68 -17.10 10.85
N ASP A 49 28.61 -18.36 10.44
CA ASP A 49 27.47 -19.27 10.44
C ASP A 49 27.24 -19.81 11.86
N VAL A 50 26.11 -19.46 12.50
CA VAL A 50 25.61 -20.21 13.67
C VAL A 50 24.09 -20.33 13.62
N SER A 51 23.64 -21.50 13.19
CA SER A 51 22.27 -21.99 13.41
C SER A 51 22.00 -22.18 14.91
N LEU A 52 21.06 -21.44 15.49
CA LEU A 52 20.52 -21.69 16.84
C LEU A 52 18.99 -21.79 16.78
N SER A 53 18.46 -22.87 17.35
CA SER A 53 17.07 -23.29 17.29
C SER A 53 16.12 -22.42 18.13
N THR A 54 14.91 -22.25 17.59
CA THR A 54 13.78 -21.39 17.99
C THR A 54 13.21 -21.56 19.41
N GLU A 55 13.75 -22.44 20.24
CA GLU A 55 13.19 -22.74 21.57
C GLU A 55 13.84 -21.94 22.71
N GLU A 56 15.10 -21.50 22.58
CA GLU A 56 15.75 -20.67 23.61
C GLU A 56 15.33 -19.18 23.55
N GLU A 57 14.91 -18.70 22.37
CA GLU A 57 14.47 -17.31 22.19
C GLU A 57 13.11 -17.02 22.88
N PHE A 58 12.27 -18.05 23.07
CA PHE A 58 10.98 -17.92 23.73
C PHE A 58 11.08 -17.89 25.27
N ALA A 59 12.03 -18.63 25.85
CA ALA A 59 12.26 -18.64 27.29
C ALA A 59 12.86 -17.32 27.80
N ALA A 60 13.72 -16.67 27.00
CA ALA A 60 14.28 -15.35 27.33
C ALA A 60 13.22 -14.23 27.29
N LYS A 61 12.26 -14.29 26.36
CA LYS A 61 11.18 -13.28 26.23
C LYS A 61 10.19 -13.31 27.40
N ASN A 62 9.84 -14.48 27.93
CA ASN A 62 8.87 -14.58 29.03
C ASN A 62 9.42 -14.15 30.39
N LYS A 63 10.73 -14.22 30.62
CA LYS A 63 11.33 -13.79 31.90
C LYS A 63 11.54 -12.27 31.99
N VAL A 64 11.58 -11.58 30.85
CA VAL A 64 11.68 -10.12 30.77
C VAL A 64 10.33 -9.45 31.00
N ALA A 65 9.23 -10.08 30.60
CA ALA A 65 7.88 -9.53 30.79
C ALA A 65 7.45 -9.44 32.28
N GLU A 66 8.00 -10.30 33.14
CA GLU A 66 7.59 -10.38 34.55
C GLU A 66 8.35 -9.41 35.48
N LEU A 67 9.46 -8.80 35.01
CA LEU A 67 10.29 -7.87 35.80
C LEU A 67 10.00 -6.38 35.53
N VAL A 68 9.18 -6.06 34.52
CA VAL A 68 8.86 -4.68 34.14
C VAL A 68 7.63 -4.13 34.90
N ASP A 69 6.92 -4.99 35.65
CA ASP A 69 5.58 -4.70 36.19
C ASP A 69 5.57 -4.01 37.59
N LYS A 70 6.70 -3.47 38.08
CA LYS A 70 6.76 -2.92 39.45
C LYS A 70 7.33 -1.51 39.64
N GLU A 71 7.99 -0.90 38.65
CA GLU A 71 8.72 0.36 38.91
C GLU A 71 8.30 1.57 38.07
N ASN A 72 7.31 1.47 37.18
CA ASN A 72 6.83 2.67 36.48
C ASN A 72 5.39 2.57 35.95
N PRO A 73 4.36 2.90 36.76
CA PRO A 73 2.97 2.83 36.32
C PRO A 73 2.52 3.99 35.41
N GLU A 74 3.38 4.96 35.11
CA GLU A 74 3.02 6.17 34.32
C GLU A 74 3.44 6.12 32.83
N LEU A 75 3.98 5.01 32.33
CA LEU A 75 4.43 4.88 30.92
C LEU A 75 3.50 4.00 30.06
N LEU A 76 2.21 3.97 30.40
CA LEU A 76 1.14 3.32 29.63
C LEU A 76 0.18 4.35 28.99
N SER A 77 0.73 5.39 28.36
CA SER A 77 0.00 6.11 27.33
C SER A 77 0.81 6.05 26.03
N ASP A 78 0.82 4.87 25.42
CA ASP A 78 1.12 4.72 23.99
C ASP A 78 -0.01 5.36 23.18
N GLU A 79 -0.14 6.69 23.24
CA GLU A 79 -0.91 7.42 22.25
C GLU A 79 -0.11 7.36 20.95
N GLU A 80 -0.43 6.38 20.10
CA GLU A 80 -0.03 6.42 18.69
C GLU A 80 -0.38 7.81 18.16
N PRO A 81 0.57 8.55 17.55
CA PRO A 81 0.29 9.89 17.07
C PRO A 81 -0.88 9.84 16.09
N GLU A 82 -1.93 10.64 16.34
CA GLU A 82 -3.09 10.71 15.45
C GLU A 82 -2.65 11.03 14.02
N LYS A 83 -2.82 10.06 13.12
CA LYS A 83 -2.45 10.21 11.71
C LYS A 83 -3.34 11.25 11.04
N THR A 84 -2.75 12.13 10.24
CA THR A 84 -3.54 13.10 9.47
C THR A 84 -4.38 12.40 8.40
N PRO A 85 -5.51 12.99 7.94
CA PRO A 85 -6.35 12.39 6.90
C PRO A 85 -5.58 12.06 5.61
N GLU A 86 -4.59 12.88 5.26
CA GLU A 86 -3.74 12.66 4.08
C GLU A 86 -2.77 11.49 4.25
N GLN A 87 -2.23 11.30 5.46
CA GLN A 87 -1.39 10.15 5.79
C GLN A 87 -2.20 8.86 5.74
N VAL A 88 -3.41 8.86 6.33
CA VAL A 88 -4.35 7.73 6.28
C VAL A 88 -4.71 7.40 4.82
N TYR A 89 -4.94 8.41 3.98
CA TYR A 89 -5.22 8.20 2.55
C TYR A 89 -4.04 7.53 1.82
N LYS A 90 -2.82 8.02 2.04
CA LYS A 90 -1.59 7.44 1.44
C LYS A 90 -1.36 6.01 1.90
N GLU A 91 -1.55 5.74 3.19
CA GLU A 91 -1.45 4.38 3.75
C GLU A 91 -2.47 3.43 3.12
N ASN A 92 -3.71 3.88 2.93
CA ASN A 92 -4.73 3.09 2.25
C ASN A 92 -4.39 2.80 0.78
N LEU A 93 -3.79 3.76 0.06
CA LEU A 93 -3.31 3.51 -1.31
C LEU A 93 -2.18 2.47 -1.34
N LEU A 94 -1.25 2.53 -0.40
CA LEU A 94 -0.16 1.55 -0.30
C LEU A 94 -0.69 0.17 0.06
N ASN A 95 -1.60 0.09 1.03
CA ASN A 95 -2.27 -1.15 1.41
C ASN A 95 -3.06 -1.76 0.25
N PHE A 96 -3.75 -0.93 -0.54
CA PHE A 96 -4.43 -1.37 -1.76
C PHE A 96 -3.44 -1.96 -2.76
N ALA A 97 -2.35 -1.26 -3.07
CA ALA A 97 -1.35 -1.71 -4.04
C ALA A 97 -0.69 -3.03 -3.61
N ASN A 98 -0.37 -3.17 -2.32
CA ASN A 98 0.22 -4.38 -1.76
C ASN A 98 -0.74 -5.58 -1.84
N ALA A 99 -1.99 -5.40 -1.39
CA ALA A 99 -2.99 -6.46 -1.46
C ALA A 99 -3.27 -6.87 -2.91
N TYR A 100 -3.40 -5.89 -3.81
CA TYR A 100 -3.62 -6.14 -5.23
C TYR A 100 -2.46 -6.91 -5.85
N ARG A 101 -1.21 -6.52 -5.59
CA ARG A 101 -0.02 -7.20 -6.12
C ARG A 101 0.07 -8.66 -5.65
N LEU A 102 -0.18 -8.92 -4.37
CA LEU A 102 -0.17 -10.28 -3.81
C LEU A 102 -1.25 -11.16 -4.46
N LEU A 103 -2.46 -10.63 -4.60
CA LEU A 103 -3.57 -11.34 -5.26
C LEU A 103 -3.34 -11.59 -6.75
N GLN A 104 -2.53 -10.77 -7.42
CA GLN A 104 -2.28 -10.91 -8.86
C GLN A 104 -1.08 -11.82 -9.17
N ASN A 105 -0.01 -11.72 -8.39
CA ASN A 105 1.27 -12.37 -8.71
C ASN A 105 1.53 -13.62 -7.86
N SER A 106 0.94 -13.71 -6.66
CA SER A 106 1.26 -14.73 -5.67
C SER A 106 0.04 -15.52 -5.21
N ARG A 107 -1.12 -15.39 -5.87
CA ARG A 107 -2.37 -16.07 -5.48
C ARG A 107 -2.20 -17.57 -5.30
N HIS A 108 -1.42 -18.22 -6.16
CA HIS A 108 -1.15 -19.65 -6.12
C HIS A 108 -0.36 -20.12 -4.87
N ARG A 109 0.28 -19.19 -4.13
CA ARG A 109 1.07 -19.47 -2.92
C ARG A 109 0.32 -19.14 -1.64
N LEU A 110 -0.91 -18.64 -1.74
CA LEU A 110 -1.70 -18.17 -0.60
C LEU A 110 -2.77 -19.20 -0.24
N THR A 111 -3.08 -19.30 1.05
CA THR A 111 -4.21 -20.11 1.50
C THR A 111 -5.55 -19.42 1.16
N PRO A 112 -6.66 -20.18 1.09
CA PRO A 112 -7.99 -19.59 0.88
C PRO A 112 -8.35 -18.48 1.89
N GLU A 113 -7.95 -18.63 3.15
CA GLU A 113 -8.18 -17.67 4.22
C GLU A 113 -7.38 -16.38 4.01
N GLN A 114 -6.12 -16.51 3.58
CA GLN A 114 -5.28 -15.36 3.22
C GLN A 114 -5.85 -14.62 2.02
N ILE A 115 -6.30 -15.34 0.99
CA ILE A 115 -6.95 -14.75 -0.18
C ILE A 115 -8.18 -13.93 0.25
N LYS A 116 -9.06 -14.52 1.07
CA LYS A 116 -10.26 -13.84 1.57
C LYS A 116 -9.90 -12.59 2.40
N THR A 117 -8.88 -12.69 3.23
CA THR A 117 -8.40 -11.55 4.04
C THR A 117 -7.87 -10.41 3.16
N LEU A 118 -7.11 -10.74 2.12
CA LEU A 118 -6.59 -9.76 1.17
C LEU A 118 -7.71 -9.14 0.31
N GLU A 119 -8.68 -9.93 -0.13
CA GLU A 119 -9.85 -9.44 -0.88
C GLU A 119 -10.67 -8.47 -0.02
N MET A 120 -10.92 -8.80 1.24
CA MET A 120 -11.59 -7.90 2.18
C MET A 120 -10.79 -6.61 2.43
N ARG A 121 -9.46 -6.72 2.60
CA ARG A 121 -8.57 -5.55 2.74
C ARG A 121 -8.61 -4.67 1.50
N LEU A 122 -8.62 -5.27 0.30
CA LEU A 122 -8.73 -4.55 -0.97
C LEU A 122 -10.04 -3.76 -1.06
N ILE A 123 -11.17 -4.37 -0.69
CA ILE A 123 -12.48 -3.72 -0.67
C ILE A 123 -12.53 -2.57 0.34
N ASN A 124 -12.00 -2.78 1.55
CA ASN A 124 -12.02 -1.76 2.60
C ASN A 124 -11.16 -0.55 2.24
N THR A 125 -9.93 -0.79 1.76
CA THR A 125 -9.04 0.27 1.28
C THR A 125 -9.61 0.99 0.04
N ALA A 126 -10.32 0.28 -0.83
CA ALA A 126 -11.01 0.91 -1.95
C ALA A 126 -12.14 1.85 -1.51
N LYS A 127 -12.96 1.44 -0.54
CA LYS A 127 -14.00 2.29 0.07
C LYS A 127 -13.40 3.55 0.72
N ALA A 128 -12.25 3.43 1.37
CA ALA A 128 -11.57 4.56 2.02
C ALA A 128 -10.93 5.56 1.03
N THR A 129 -10.57 5.10 -0.18
CA THR A 129 -9.83 5.91 -1.16
C THR A 129 -10.68 6.47 -2.29
N ARG A 130 -11.93 6.03 -2.42
CA ARG A 130 -12.88 6.51 -3.42
C ARG A 130 -13.76 7.63 -2.86
N PRO A 131 -14.29 8.54 -3.70
CA PRO A 131 -15.30 9.50 -3.27
C PRO A 131 -16.53 8.80 -2.68
N SER A 132 -17.03 9.29 -1.54
CA SER A 132 -18.15 8.68 -0.80
C SER A 132 -19.44 8.53 -1.61
N ASN A 133 -19.65 9.44 -2.58
CA ASN A 133 -20.82 9.45 -3.44
C ASN A 133 -20.69 8.56 -4.71
N PHE A 134 -19.64 7.76 -4.81
CA PHE A 134 -19.41 6.90 -5.97
C PHE A 134 -20.06 5.52 -5.81
N HIS A 135 -20.83 5.12 -6.82
CA HIS A 135 -21.31 3.76 -6.98
C HIS A 135 -21.38 3.42 -8.47
N ALA A 136 -20.71 2.34 -8.87
CA ALA A 136 -20.72 1.86 -10.25
C ALA A 136 -21.97 1.04 -10.53
N LYS A 137 -22.63 1.33 -11.66
CA LYS A 137 -23.71 0.53 -12.22
C LYS A 137 -23.29 -0.15 -13.53
N PRO A 138 -23.90 -1.28 -13.90
CA PRO A 138 -23.61 -1.95 -15.17
C PRO A 138 -23.90 -1.07 -16.40
N GLU A 139 -24.86 -0.15 -16.29
CA GLU A 139 -25.29 0.73 -17.40
C GLU A 139 -24.50 2.03 -17.47
N ASP A 140 -23.51 2.24 -16.58
CA ASP A 140 -22.70 3.45 -16.63
C ASP A 140 -21.83 3.47 -17.89
N GLY A 141 -21.77 4.63 -18.55
CA GLY A 141 -20.85 4.88 -19.65
C GLY A 141 -19.42 5.07 -19.15
N TRP A 142 -18.46 4.52 -19.90
CA TRP A 142 -17.03 4.57 -19.56
C TRP A 142 -16.22 5.13 -20.72
N GLN A 143 -15.21 5.94 -20.39
CA GLN A 143 -14.23 6.44 -21.35
C GLN A 143 -12.82 6.03 -20.94
N LEU A 144 -12.08 5.45 -21.86
CA LEU A 144 -10.67 5.14 -21.70
C LEU A 144 -9.83 6.21 -22.38
N TRP A 145 -9.17 7.04 -21.58
CA TRP A 145 -8.27 8.08 -22.07
C TRP A 145 -6.84 7.57 -22.08
N VAL A 146 -6.24 7.53 -23.27
CA VAL A 146 -4.92 6.96 -23.51
C VAL A 146 -4.01 8.01 -24.14
N GLY A 147 -2.96 8.42 -23.44
CA GLY A 147 -1.88 9.25 -24.00
C GLY A 147 -0.67 8.40 -24.41
N PRO A 148 0.40 8.96 -24.97
CA PRO A 148 1.55 8.20 -25.52
C PRO A 148 2.31 7.33 -24.51
N HIS A 149 2.18 7.63 -23.22
CA HIS A 149 2.79 6.88 -22.11
C HIS A 149 1.93 5.68 -21.67
N PRO A 150 2.49 4.74 -20.87
CA PRO A 150 1.73 3.61 -20.33
C PRO A 150 0.60 4.01 -19.38
N ASP A 151 0.62 5.24 -18.86
CA ASP A 151 -0.43 5.80 -18.02
C ASP A 151 -1.70 6.04 -18.84
N ALA A 152 -2.84 5.70 -18.24
CA ALA A 152 -4.16 5.94 -18.80
C ALA A 152 -5.13 6.42 -17.70
N LEU A 153 -6.25 7.01 -18.12
CA LEU A 153 -7.34 7.36 -17.22
C LEU A 153 -8.59 6.63 -17.65
N LEU A 154 -9.25 5.98 -16.71
CA LEU A 154 -10.57 5.42 -16.92
C LEU A 154 -11.60 6.33 -16.24
N VAL A 155 -12.54 6.86 -17.01
CA VAL A 155 -13.52 7.83 -16.53
C VAL A 155 -14.92 7.22 -16.58
N ASN A 156 -15.61 7.23 -15.46
CA ASN A 156 -17.05 6.98 -15.42
C ASN A 156 -17.77 8.28 -15.80
N GLU A 157 -18.49 8.26 -16.91
CA GLU A 157 -19.15 9.44 -17.46
C GLU A 157 -20.30 9.92 -16.57
N ARG A 158 -21.02 9.00 -15.94
CA ARG A 158 -22.20 9.33 -15.14
C ARG A 158 -21.83 10.01 -13.83
N ASN A 159 -20.87 9.46 -13.11
CA ASN A 159 -20.43 10.00 -11.82
C ASN A 159 -19.32 11.06 -11.95
N GLN A 160 -18.76 11.21 -13.16
CA GLN A 160 -17.64 12.11 -13.44
C GLN A 160 -16.45 11.83 -12.51
N ILE A 161 -16.10 10.56 -12.36
CA ILE A 161 -14.96 10.10 -11.55
C ILE A 161 -13.93 9.44 -12.44
N ALA A 162 -12.67 9.80 -12.23
CA ALA A 162 -11.54 9.28 -12.97
C ALA A 162 -10.67 8.37 -12.08
N PHE A 163 -10.33 7.21 -12.60
CA PHE A 163 -9.35 6.29 -12.02
C PHE A 163 -8.05 6.38 -12.80
N CYS A 164 -6.93 6.51 -12.09
CA CYS A 164 -5.61 6.33 -12.66
C CYS A 164 -5.35 4.84 -12.88
N ILE A 165 -5.15 4.47 -14.14
CA ILE A 165 -4.87 3.10 -14.54
C ILE A 165 -3.63 3.04 -15.45
N THR A 166 -3.17 1.82 -15.74
CA THR A 166 -2.16 1.59 -16.78
C THR A 166 -2.78 0.87 -17.96
N ARG A 167 -2.21 1.08 -19.16
CA ARG A 167 -2.60 0.32 -20.37
C ARG A 167 -2.48 -1.20 -20.16
N THR A 168 -1.47 -1.65 -19.42
CA THR A 168 -1.28 -3.07 -19.09
C THR A 168 -2.41 -3.60 -18.21
N TRP A 169 -2.84 -2.82 -17.21
CA TRP A 169 -3.99 -3.19 -16.39
C TRP A 169 -5.27 -3.27 -17.24
N TRP A 170 -5.48 -2.30 -18.13
CA TRP A 170 -6.62 -2.31 -19.04
C TRP A 170 -6.62 -3.55 -19.95
N ALA A 171 -5.50 -3.81 -20.63
CA ALA A 171 -5.36 -4.96 -21.51
C ALA A 171 -5.61 -6.29 -20.77
N LYS A 172 -5.16 -6.41 -19.52
CA LYS A 172 -5.38 -7.63 -18.72
C LYS A 172 -6.84 -7.87 -18.37
N ASN A 173 -7.61 -6.82 -18.07
CA ASN A 173 -8.95 -6.97 -17.49
C ASN A 173 -10.09 -6.69 -18.49
N TYR A 174 -9.87 -5.86 -19.51
CA TYR A 174 -10.93 -5.27 -20.34
C TYR A 174 -10.54 -5.11 -21.83
N GLN A 175 -9.51 -5.80 -22.33
CA GLN A 175 -9.08 -5.69 -23.74
C GLN A 175 -10.20 -5.94 -24.75
N GLY A 176 -11.14 -6.85 -24.44
CA GLY A 176 -12.26 -7.19 -25.31
C GLY A 176 -13.53 -6.38 -25.06
N SER A 177 -13.48 -5.37 -24.19
CA SER A 177 -14.66 -4.61 -23.83
C SER A 177 -15.09 -3.69 -24.97
N PHE A 178 -16.40 -3.60 -25.18
CA PHE A 178 -17.02 -2.85 -26.28
C PHE A 178 -17.95 -1.73 -25.79
N LEU A 179 -18.17 -1.62 -24.47
CA LEU A 179 -19.03 -0.61 -23.83
C LEU A 179 -18.21 0.56 -23.27
N VAL A 180 -17.01 0.78 -23.81
CA VAL A 180 -16.08 1.82 -23.44
C VAL A 180 -15.68 2.62 -24.67
N GLN A 181 -15.68 3.94 -24.54
CA GLN A 181 -15.23 4.83 -25.60
C GLN A 181 -13.73 5.10 -25.46
N ASP A 182 -12.95 4.77 -26.48
CA ASP A 182 -11.52 5.05 -26.52
C ASP A 182 -11.26 6.51 -26.94
N MET A 183 -10.55 7.23 -26.07
CA MET A 183 -10.15 8.62 -26.25
C MET A 183 -8.62 8.66 -26.38
N ILE A 184 -8.13 8.59 -27.61
CA ILE A 184 -6.70 8.63 -27.92
C ILE A 184 -6.23 10.08 -27.93
N LEU A 185 -5.14 10.35 -27.21
CA LEU A 185 -4.52 11.67 -27.10
C LEU A 185 -3.13 11.64 -27.73
N ASP A 186 -2.93 12.45 -28.76
CA ASP A 186 -1.64 12.55 -29.45
C ASP A 186 -0.66 13.47 -28.71
N GLU A 187 -1.17 14.49 -28.02
CA GLU A 187 -0.37 15.49 -27.34
C GLU A 187 0.20 14.98 -26.00
N PRO A 188 1.53 14.98 -25.82
CA PRO A 188 2.14 14.67 -24.53
C PRO A 188 1.72 15.74 -23.51
N GLY A 189 1.17 15.31 -22.37
CA GLY A 189 0.71 16.22 -21.29
C GLY A 189 -0.79 16.52 -21.28
N ARG A 190 -1.54 16.23 -22.35
CA ARG A 190 -3.01 16.40 -22.35
C ARG A 190 -3.69 15.50 -21.32
N LEU A 191 -3.20 14.26 -21.16
CA LEU A 191 -3.67 13.32 -20.15
C LEU A 191 -3.46 13.86 -18.72
N ALA A 192 -2.29 14.47 -18.45
CA ALA A 192 -2.00 15.08 -17.15
C ALA A 192 -2.96 16.26 -16.86
N SER A 193 -3.26 17.08 -17.87
CA SER A 193 -4.21 18.18 -17.73
C SER A 193 -5.64 17.70 -17.40
N ILE A 194 -6.09 16.61 -18.04
CA ILE A 194 -7.38 15.98 -17.73
C ILE A 194 -7.37 15.40 -16.31
N ARG A 195 -6.29 14.72 -15.92
CA ARG A 195 -6.09 14.22 -14.55
C ARG A 195 -6.23 15.34 -13.52
N ASP A 196 -5.57 16.47 -13.75
CA ASP A 196 -5.60 17.62 -12.84
C ASP A 196 -6.97 18.30 -12.77
N LYS A 197 -7.77 18.23 -13.83
CA LYS A 197 -9.17 18.66 -13.81
C LYS A 197 -10.01 17.83 -12.85
N PHE A 198 -9.84 16.50 -12.84
CA PHE A 198 -10.54 15.63 -11.89
C PHE A 198 -9.99 15.74 -10.47
N ARG A 199 -8.67 15.95 -10.32
CA ARG A 199 -8.03 16.19 -9.03
C ARG A 199 -8.60 17.42 -8.34
N ARG A 200 -8.67 18.56 -9.04
CA ARG A 200 -9.24 19.81 -8.50
C ARG A 200 -10.70 19.69 -8.07
N LYS A 201 -11.44 18.75 -8.66
CA LYS A 201 -12.84 18.48 -8.29
C LYS A 201 -12.98 17.48 -7.13
N GLY A 202 -11.88 16.91 -6.62
CA GLY A 202 -11.92 15.81 -5.65
C GLY A 202 -12.55 14.53 -6.22
N LYS A 203 -12.44 14.32 -7.55
CA LYS A 203 -13.04 13.20 -8.28
C LYS A 203 -12.00 12.29 -8.95
N LEU A 204 -10.75 12.38 -8.50
CA LEU A 204 -9.64 11.55 -8.99
C LEU A 204 -9.30 10.48 -7.96
N VAL A 205 -9.24 9.23 -8.42
CA VAL A 205 -8.79 8.09 -7.64
C VAL A 205 -7.42 7.65 -8.17
N LEU A 206 -6.40 7.68 -7.32
CA LEU A 206 -5.00 7.42 -7.70
C LEU A 206 -4.63 5.93 -7.73
N ARG A 207 -5.57 5.07 -8.12
CA ARG A 207 -5.40 3.62 -8.20
C ARG A 207 -6.35 3.02 -9.23
N ASN A 208 -6.09 1.77 -9.60
CA ASN A 208 -7.00 0.99 -10.43
C ASN A 208 -8.36 0.76 -9.71
N PRO A 209 -9.48 0.75 -10.44
CA PRO A 209 -10.75 0.31 -9.90
C PRO A 209 -10.75 -1.21 -9.69
N ILE A 210 -11.56 -1.70 -8.77
CA ILE A 210 -11.77 -3.14 -8.59
C ILE A 210 -12.83 -3.65 -9.60
N PRO A 211 -12.49 -4.62 -10.47
CA PRO A 211 -13.45 -5.30 -11.34
C PRO A 211 -14.66 -5.87 -10.58
N GLY A 212 -15.87 -5.71 -11.11
CA GLY A 212 -17.12 -6.17 -10.51
C GLY A 212 -17.65 -5.32 -9.35
N ILE A 213 -16.83 -4.46 -8.75
CA ILE A 213 -17.22 -3.62 -7.62
C ILE A 213 -17.29 -2.14 -8.01
N GLU A 214 -16.20 -1.63 -8.57
CA GLU A 214 -16.03 -0.21 -8.93
C GLU A 214 -16.06 0.02 -10.42
N ILE A 215 -15.91 -1.04 -11.22
CA ILE A 215 -16.16 -1.06 -12.64
C ILE A 215 -16.98 -2.31 -12.93
N LYS A 216 -18.19 -2.12 -13.48
CA LYS A 216 -19.14 -3.19 -13.81
C LYS A 216 -19.35 -3.35 -15.31
N LEU A 217 -18.39 -2.84 -16.07
CA LEU A 217 -18.28 -3.04 -17.51
C LEU A 217 -18.07 -4.55 -17.78
N PRO A 218 -18.70 -5.14 -18.80
CA PRO A 218 -18.33 -6.47 -19.26
C PRO A 218 -16.95 -6.44 -19.91
N ALA A 219 -16.09 -7.42 -19.60
CA ALA A 219 -14.76 -7.54 -20.19
C ALA A 219 -14.80 -7.98 -21.65
N SER A 220 -15.90 -8.58 -22.10
CA SER A 220 -16.10 -8.98 -23.50
C SER A 220 -17.57 -9.05 -23.91
N ARG A 221 -17.81 -9.16 -25.22
CA ARG A 221 -19.16 -9.39 -25.77
C ARG A 221 -19.78 -10.71 -25.30
N LEU A 222 -18.98 -11.74 -25.11
CA LEU A 222 -19.46 -13.04 -24.61
C LEU A 222 -19.95 -12.94 -23.16
N GLU A 223 -19.19 -12.25 -22.31
CA GLU A 223 -19.57 -12.03 -20.91
C GLU A 223 -20.86 -11.21 -20.79
N ALA A 224 -21.04 -10.21 -21.66
CA ALA A 224 -22.27 -9.43 -21.71
C ALA A 224 -23.49 -10.31 -22.05
N ILE A 225 -23.34 -11.22 -23.02
CA ILE A 225 -24.39 -12.17 -23.41
C ILE A 225 -24.72 -13.10 -22.24
N VAL A 226 -23.73 -13.78 -21.66
CA VAL A 226 -23.93 -14.71 -20.51
C VAL A 226 -24.65 -14.02 -19.35
N THR A 227 -24.24 -12.80 -19.01
CA THR A 227 -24.86 -12.01 -17.94
C THR A 227 -26.32 -11.68 -18.24
N SER A 228 -26.65 -11.33 -19.50
CA SER A 228 -28.02 -11.05 -19.93
C SER A 228 -28.92 -12.29 -20.06
N SER A 229 -28.33 -13.45 -20.34
CA SER A 229 -29.06 -14.72 -20.45
C SER A 229 -29.39 -15.33 -19.09
N GLY A 230 -28.49 -15.17 -18.10
CA GLY A 230 -28.73 -15.62 -16.72
C GLY A 230 -29.80 -14.83 -15.96
N SER A 231 -30.20 -13.64 -16.45
CA SER A 231 -31.27 -12.84 -15.85
C SER A 231 -32.69 -13.23 -16.29
N TYR A 232 -32.85 -14.22 -17.16
CA TYR A 232 -34.16 -14.68 -17.65
C TYR A 232 -34.66 -16.00 -17.03
N GLU A 233 -33.92 -16.61 -16.10
CA GLU A 233 -34.33 -17.85 -15.38
C GLU A 233 -34.74 -17.61 -13.92
N GLY A 234 -35.34 -16.45 -13.61
CA GLY A 234 -35.87 -16.11 -12.28
C GLY A 234 -37.36 -15.82 -12.29
#